data_AF-A0ABD2LIV6-F1
#
_entry.id   AF-A0ABD2LIV6-F1
#
_cell.length_a   1.000
_cell.length_b   1.000
_cell.length_c   1.000
_cell.angle_alpha   90.00
_cell.angle_beta   90.00
_cell.angle_gamma   90.00
#
_symmetry.space_group_name_H-M   'P 1'
#
loop_
_entity.id
_entity.type
_entity.pdbx_description
1 polymer ?
#
loop_
_entity_poly.entity_id
_entity_poly.type
_entity_poly.pdbx_seq_one_letter_code
_entity_poly.pdbx_strand_id
1 'polypeptide(L)'
;MCVSGCTGSGKTKWVLRMLANLDTLVGPAHISGVLYCYGEVNEDVLRLQQLETESGEEEEENMGGQPRRRWVRPCHALPDEEAVKRAAKACGGRLLLVLDDLMVGMRAPFLDLLFTRGSHNWGVSVVLITQHLFTRELRIARNNAHYLVLLRNPAGALQVRSLGIQLFPGALHHFLEAYDDATADPFGYLLIDMHPTTRPLMRLKTHIYPGQLTVVYAPRASAATVATTSISSSSSKTNRLQNQQQQQQQPPQKHKGPRPSKYISRNLDFFKLLSKCRSARGRAYRKLVRSATGEQLLCLVESALNILRSRVPLRGKHLDGLRAQAQHVRALVRTRSGHGARRVLLRQQTGRGVPALAGLLASAVLPLVVDKLIKNQPKQQ
;
A
#
# COMPACT_ATOMS: atom_id res chain seq x y z
N MET A 1 -15.18 3.22 -4.22
CA MET A 1 -14.21 3.33 -3.10
C MET A 1 -14.80 4.24 -2.05
N CYS A 2 -14.64 3.93 -0.77
CA CYS A 2 -15.02 4.83 0.32
C CYS A 2 -13.78 5.20 1.14
N VAL A 3 -13.59 6.48 1.43
CA VAL A 3 -12.48 7.03 2.23
C VAL A 3 -13.06 7.61 3.52
N SER A 4 -12.64 7.07 4.67
CA SER A 4 -13.25 7.36 5.97
C SER A 4 -12.25 7.75 7.04
N GLY A 5 -12.66 8.67 7.92
CA GLY A 5 -11.87 9.18 9.03
C GLY A 5 -12.48 10.45 9.63
N CYS A 6 -12.11 10.83 10.85
CA CYS A 6 -12.65 12.05 11.48
C CYS A 6 -12.25 13.32 10.72
N THR A 7 -12.87 14.47 11.04
CA THR A 7 -12.42 15.77 10.54
C THR A 7 -10.94 15.98 10.89
N GLY A 8 -10.17 16.56 9.95
CA GLY A 8 -8.71 16.74 10.11
C GLY A 8 -7.84 15.49 9.91
N SER A 9 -8.42 14.30 9.71
CA SER A 9 -7.64 13.05 9.53
C SER A 9 -6.83 12.98 8.22
N GLY A 10 -7.05 13.90 7.27
CA GLY A 10 -6.32 13.99 5.99
C GLY A 10 -6.99 13.31 4.79
N LYS A 11 -8.31 13.04 4.85
CA LYS A 11 -9.05 12.35 3.78
C LYS A 11 -8.92 13.03 2.41
N THR A 12 -9.24 14.32 2.34
CA THR A 12 -9.17 15.14 1.11
C THR A 12 -7.75 15.14 0.55
N LYS A 13 -6.73 15.41 1.39
CA LYS A 13 -5.31 15.32 1.00
C LYS A 13 -4.93 13.94 0.47
N TRP A 14 -5.44 12.86 1.07
CA TRP A 14 -5.22 11.50 0.57
C TRP A 14 -5.81 11.32 -0.83
N VAL A 15 -7.06 11.76 -1.06
CA VAL A 15 -7.70 11.65 -2.37
C VAL A 15 -7.00 12.53 -3.41
N LEU A 16 -6.63 13.76 -3.09
CA LEU A 16 -5.85 14.60 -4.02
C LEU A 16 -4.51 13.97 -4.39
N ARG A 17 -3.82 13.36 -3.41
CA ARG A 17 -2.59 12.61 -3.70
C ARG A 17 -2.85 11.41 -4.59
N MET A 18 -3.98 10.72 -4.42
CA MET A 18 -4.43 9.67 -5.34
C MET A 18 -4.65 10.23 -6.75
N LEU A 19 -5.36 11.35 -6.90
CA LEU A 19 -5.62 12.00 -8.19
C LEU A 19 -4.30 12.33 -8.92
N ALA A 20 -3.32 12.89 -8.21
CA ALA A 20 -2.00 13.23 -8.75
C ALA A 20 -1.15 12.00 -9.14
N ASN A 21 -1.51 10.78 -8.69
CA ASN A 21 -0.77 9.54 -8.95
C ASN A 21 -1.64 8.47 -9.65
N LEU A 22 -2.79 8.85 -10.23
CA LEU A 22 -3.74 7.90 -10.83
C LEU A 22 -3.08 7.00 -11.86
N ASP A 23 -2.23 7.54 -12.72
CA ASP A 23 -1.57 6.79 -13.80
C ASP A 23 -0.62 5.70 -13.30
N THR A 24 -0.14 5.85 -12.07
CA THR A 24 0.71 4.83 -11.43
C THR A 24 -0.07 3.87 -10.54
N LEU A 25 -1.21 4.32 -9.99
CA LEU A 25 -2.01 3.57 -9.02
C LEU A 25 -3.11 2.72 -9.65
N VAL A 26 -3.68 3.20 -10.76
CA VAL A 26 -4.76 2.53 -11.48
C VAL A 26 -4.15 1.70 -12.61
N GLY A 27 -4.74 0.54 -12.88
CA GLY A 27 -4.29 -0.37 -13.94
C GLY A 27 -4.36 0.25 -15.34
N PRO A 28 -4.12 -0.53 -16.41
CA PRO A 28 -3.98 -0.03 -17.78
C PRO A 28 -5.22 0.68 -18.34
N ALA A 29 -6.38 0.55 -17.68
CA ALA A 29 -7.56 1.36 -17.96
C ALA A 29 -7.37 2.78 -17.42
N HIS A 30 -6.95 3.69 -18.30
CA HIS A 30 -6.73 5.10 -17.97
C HIS A 30 -8.05 5.82 -17.63
N ILE A 31 -8.08 6.57 -16.52
CA ILE A 31 -9.18 7.49 -16.18
C ILE A 31 -9.05 8.74 -17.05
N SER A 32 -10.04 9.01 -17.90
CA SER A 32 -10.01 10.11 -18.87
C SER A 32 -10.49 11.45 -18.32
N GLY A 33 -11.30 11.46 -17.26
CA GLY A 33 -11.75 12.70 -16.63
C GLY A 33 -12.19 12.49 -15.19
N VAL A 34 -12.16 13.58 -14.42
CA VAL A 34 -12.54 13.62 -13.03
C VAL A 34 -13.64 14.65 -12.83
N LEU A 35 -14.78 14.23 -12.28
CA LEU A 35 -15.80 15.13 -11.76
C LEU A 35 -15.65 15.18 -10.24
N TYR A 36 -15.16 16.30 -9.71
CA TYR A 36 -14.90 16.47 -8.29
C TYR A 36 -16.01 17.30 -7.63
N CYS A 37 -16.96 16.63 -7.00
CA CYS A 37 -18.07 17.29 -6.33
C CYS A 37 -17.72 17.57 -4.86
N TYR A 38 -17.91 18.80 -4.40
CA TYR A 38 -17.56 19.23 -3.05
C TYR A 38 -18.68 20.04 -2.39
N GLY A 39 -18.79 19.90 -1.06
CA GLY A 39 -19.79 20.63 -0.25
C GLY A 39 -19.32 22.00 0.25
N GLU A 40 -18.03 22.12 0.57
CA GLU A 40 -17.45 23.34 1.15
C GLU A 40 -16.20 23.76 0.36
N VAL A 41 -16.06 25.06 0.09
CA VAL A 41 -14.87 25.60 -0.58
C VAL A 41 -13.69 25.60 0.39
N ASN A 42 -12.55 25.08 -0.07
CA ASN A 42 -11.29 25.10 0.66
C ASN A 42 -10.12 25.30 -0.31
N GLU A 43 -8.90 25.49 0.23
CA GLU A 43 -7.69 25.68 -0.60
C GLU A 43 -7.45 24.56 -1.62
N ASP A 44 -7.84 23.33 -1.27
CA ASP A 44 -7.67 22.15 -2.10
C ASP A 44 -8.61 22.21 -3.33
N VAL A 45 -9.84 22.67 -3.15
CA VAL A 45 -10.81 22.91 -4.24
C VAL A 45 -10.37 24.07 -5.13
N LEU A 46 -9.85 25.17 -4.55
CA LEU A 46 -9.35 26.31 -5.34
C LEU A 46 -8.21 25.90 -6.28
N ARG A 47 -7.33 24.99 -5.84
CA ARG A 47 -6.29 24.41 -6.71
C ARG A 47 -6.87 23.56 -7.82
N LEU A 48 -7.94 22.81 -7.57
CA LEU A 48 -8.63 22.05 -8.62
C LEU A 48 -9.28 22.96 -9.66
N GLN A 49 -9.81 24.12 -9.26
CA GLN A 49 -10.37 25.11 -10.18
C GLN A 49 -9.29 25.73 -11.07
N GLN A 50 -8.11 26.02 -10.53
CA GLN A 50 -6.97 26.50 -11.34
C GLN A 50 -6.59 25.48 -12.41
N LEU A 51 -6.54 24.19 -12.06
CA LEU A 51 -6.26 23.11 -13.01
C LEU A 51 -7.35 22.93 -14.07
N GLU A 52 -8.62 23.25 -13.76
CA GLU A 52 -9.70 23.24 -14.73
C GLU A 52 -9.50 24.32 -15.79
N THR A 53 -9.19 25.56 -15.38
CA THR A 53 -8.94 26.68 -16.29
C THR A 53 -7.77 26.38 -17.22
N GLU A 54 -6.65 25.87 -16.68
CA GLU A 54 -5.48 25.46 -17.48
C GLU A 54 -5.81 24.35 -18.49
N SER A 55 -6.74 23.45 -18.15
CA SER A 55 -7.14 22.35 -19.05
C SER A 55 -8.09 22.83 -20.17
N GLY A 56 -8.89 23.86 -19.93
CA GLY A 56 -9.83 24.41 -20.89
C GLY A 56 -9.17 25.29 -21.96
N GLU A 57 -8.09 25.98 -21.63
CA GLU A 57 -7.32 26.81 -22.57
C GLU A 57 -6.48 25.97 -23.55
N GLU A 58 -5.95 24.81 -23.11
CA GLU A 58 -5.16 23.91 -23.98
C GLU A 58 -6.02 23.08 -24.98
N GLU A 59 -7.34 22.97 -24.76
CA GLU A 59 -8.25 22.21 -25.64
C GLU A 59 -8.54 22.92 -26.98
N GLU A 60 -8.44 24.25 -27.05
CA GLU A 60 -8.66 25.00 -28.29
C GLU A 60 -7.48 24.96 -29.28
N GLU A 61 -6.25 24.71 -28.81
CA GLU A 61 -5.04 24.81 -29.66
C GLU A 61 -4.58 23.48 -30.31
N ASN A 62 -5.08 22.32 -29.89
CA ASN A 62 -4.55 21.01 -30.34
C ASN A 62 -5.47 20.22 -31.28
N MET A 63 -5.64 20.72 -32.52
CA MET A 63 -6.11 19.94 -33.69
C MET A 63 -5.01 19.01 -34.24
N GLY A 64 -4.45 18.14 -33.40
CA GLY A 64 -3.22 17.41 -33.75
C GLY A 64 -2.89 16.19 -32.89
N GLY A 65 -3.82 15.23 -32.75
CA GLY A 65 -3.49 13.81 -32.54
C GLY A 65 -2.53 13.41 -31.40
N GLN A 66 -2.51 14.10 -30.26
CA GLN A 66 -1.74 13.73 -29.05
C GLN A 66 -2.67 13.56 -27.82
N PRO A 67 -2.23 12.82 -26.77
CA PRO A 67 -3.15 12.21 -25.81
C PRO A 67 -3.84 13.27 -24.96
N ARG A 68 -5.19 13.24 -24.96
CA ARG A 68 -6.04 14.09 -24.12
C ARG A 68 -5.53 14.06 -22.67
N ARG A 69 -5.03 15.21 -22.18
CA ARG A 69 -4.82 15.42 -20.74
C ARG A 69 -6.12 15.08 -20.02
N ARG A 70 -5.99 14.50 -18.81
CA ARG A 70 -7.15 14.22 -17.96
C ARG A 70 -7.74 15.54 -17.51
N TRP A 71 -8.96 15.86 -17.96
CA TRP A 71 -9.67 17.02 -17.46
C TRP A 71 -10.16 16.75 -16.02
N VAL A 72 -10.20 17.82 -15.23
CA VAL A 72 -10.71 17.81 -13.86
C VAL A 72 -11.71 18.94 -13.74
N ARG A 73 -12.97 18.60 -13.45
CA ARG A 73 -14.04 19.59 -13.22
C ARG A 73 -14.46 19.57 -11.76
N PRO A 74 -14.08 20.57 -10.95
CA PRO A 74 -14.75 20.85 -9.69
C PRO A 74 -16.23 21.20 -9.91
N CYS A 75 -17.09 20.71 -9.04
CA CYS A 75 -18.53 20.94 -9.05
C CYS A 75 -18.98 21.24 -7.62
N HIS A 76 -19.51 22.43 -7.38
CA HIS A 76 -20.13 22.73 -6.10
C HIS A 76 -21.47 21.98 -6.02
N ALA A 77 -21.71 21.28 -4.91
CA ALA A 77 -22.89 20.45 -4.66
C ALA A 77 -22.94 19.09 -5.38
N LEU A 78 -23.99 18.33 -5.06
CA LEU A 78 -24.23 16.98 -5.60
C LEU A 78 -24.66 17.04 -7.07
N PRO A 79 -24.07 16.21 -7.94
CA PRO A 79 -24.53 16.10 -9.31
C PRO A 79 -25.82 15.28 -9.35
N ASP A 80 -26.71 15.60 -10.28
CA ASP A 80 -27.80 14.70 -10.63
C ASP A 80 -27.31 13.54 -11.52
N GLU A 81 -28.19 12.56 -11.73
CA GLU A 81 -27.90 11.39 -12.56
C GLU A 81 -27.51 11.77 -14.00
N GLU A 82 -28.17 12.77 -14.59
CA GLU A 82 -27.93 13.18 -15.97
C GLU A 82 -26.59 13.92 -16.13
N ALA A 83 -26.17 14.71 -15.14
CA ALA A 83 -24.84 15.32 -15.11
C ALA A 83 -23.74 14.26 -15.05
N VAL A 84 -23.92 13.21 -14.24
CA VAL A 84 -22.97 12.09 -14.17
C VAL A 84 -22.90 11.35 -15.51
N LYS A 85 -24.04 11.03 -16.13
CA LYS A 85 -24.11 10.37 -17.44
C LYS A 85 -23.44 11.20 -18.54
N ARG A 86 -23.70 12.51 -18.60
CA ARG A 86 -23.07 13.42 -19.57
C ARG A 86 -21.55 13.43 -19.41
N ALA A 87 -21.05 13.56 -18.17
CA ALA A 87 -19.62 13.53 -17.88
C ALA A 87 -19.00 12.16 -18.25
N ALA A 88 -19.70 11.07 -17.96
CA ALA A 88 -19.23 9.73 -18.28
C ALA A 88 -19.13 9.50 -19.79
N LYS A 89 -20.12 9.97 -20.55
CA LYS A 89 -20.12 9.94 -22.02
C LYS A 89 -18.97 10.77 -22.60
N ALA A 90 -18.72 11.97 -22.08
CA ALA A 90 -17.60 12.81 -22.49
C ALA A 90 -16.22 12.11 -22.31
N CYS A 91 -16.10 11.27 -21.28
CA CYS A 91 -14.90 10.47 -20.99
C CYS A 91 -14.84 9.12 -21.72
N GLY A 92 -15.84 8.75 -22.52
CA GLY A 92 -15.96 7.42 -23.12
C GLY A 92 -16.06 6.30 -22.07
N GLY A 93 -16.78 6.53 -20.97
CA GLY A 93 -16.98 5.53 -19.90
C GLY A 93 -15.74 5.32 -19.02
N ARG A 94 -14.93 6.36 -18.83
CA ARG A 94 -13.72 6.34 -17.98
C ARG A 94 -13.69 7.54 -17.04
N LEU A 95 -14.82 7.78 -16.39
CA LEU A 95 -14.99 8.90 -15.45
C LEU A 95 -14.63 8.46 -14.02
N LEU A 96 -13.92 9.31 -13.30
CA LEU A 96 -13.80 9.24 -11.85
C LEU A 96 -14.68 10.31 -11.21
N LEU A 97 -15.72 9.87 -10.50
CA LEU A 97 -16.58 10.74 -9.70
C LEU A 97 -16.05 10.78 -8.26
N VAL A 98 -15.71 11.96 -7.76
CA VAL A 98 -15.34 12.19 -6.36
C VAL A 98 -16.48 12.94 -5.67
N LEU A 99 -16.91 12.45 -4.52
CA LEU A 99 -17.93 13.07 -3.66
C LEU A 99 -17.26 13.44 -2.33
N ASP A 100 -16.89 14.70 -2.15
CA ASP A 100 -16.16 15.23 -0.98
C ASP A 100 -17.07 16.04 -0.06
N ASP A 101 -17.24 15.54 1.17
CA ASP A 101 -18.04 16.15 2.24
C ASP A 101 -19.52 16.45 1.89
N LEU A 102 -20.05 15.78 0.88
CA LEU A 102 -21.42 15.94 0.42
C LEU A 102 -22.42 15.01 1.12
N MET A 103 -22.08 14.48 2.31
CA MET A 103 -23.00 13.58 3.02
C MET A 103 -24.30 14.29 3.43
N VAL A 104 -24.21 15.56 3.83
CA VAL A 104 -25.39 16.37 4.15
C VAL A 104 -26.12 16.69 2.85
N GLY A 105 -27.35 16.18 2.69
CA GLY A 105 -28.13 16.31 1.47
C GLY A 105 -28.02 15.13 0.48
N MET A 106 -27.14 14.15 0.76
CA MET A 106 -27.03 12.94 -0.06
C MET A 106 -28.22 12.01 0.15
N ARG A 107 -28.91 11.68 -0.94
CA ARG A 107 -30.03 10.71 -0.90
C ARG A 107 -29.50 9.29 -1.12
N ALA A 108 -29.91 8.35 -0.26
CA ALA A 108 -29.52 6.94 -0.38
C ALA A 108 -29.75 6.34 -1.79
N PRO A 109 -30.91 6.55 -2.46
CA PRO A 109 -31.14 5.98 -3.79
C PRO A 109 -30.11 6.39 -4.84
N PHE A 110 -29.57 7.61 -4.73
CA PHE A 110 -28.54 8.10 -5.66
C PHE A 110 -27.20 7.39 -5.43
N LEU A 111 -26.78 7.23 -4.17
CA LEU A 111 -25.58 6.46 -3.84
C LEU A 111 -25.74 4.98 -4.21
N ASP A 112 -26.90 4.40 -3.94
CA ASP A 112 -27.21 3.02 -4.28
C ASP A 112 -27.07 2.79 -5.77
N LEU A 113 -27.63 3.69 -6.59
CA LEU A 113 -27.48 3.67 -8.04
C LEU A 113 -26.00 3.74 -8.45
N LEU A 114 -25.25 4.71 -7.93
CA LEU A 114 -23.83 4.91 -8.26
C LEU A 114 -22.96 3.69 -7.91
N PHE A 115 -23.17 3.09 -6.74
CA PHE A 115 -22.36 1.97 -6.25
C PHE A 115 -22.85 0.60 -6.72
N THR A 116 -23.96 0.52 -7.46
CA THR A 116 -24.46 -0.73 -8.05
C THR A 116 -24.40 -0.68 -9.57
N ARG A 117 -25.46 -0.23 -10.23
CA ARG A 117 -25.60 -0.29 -11.69
C ARG A 117 -24.87 0.84 -12.39
N GLY A 118 -24.82 2.04 -11.79
CA GLY A 118 -24.24 3.23 -12.40
C GLY A 118 -22.75 3.08 -12.70
N SER A 119 -21.98 2.52 -11.76
CA SER A 119 -20.53 2.33 -11.93
C SER A 119 -20.18 1.48 -13.16
N HIS A 120 -20.86 0.35 -13.33
CA HIS A 120 -20.60 -0.59 -14.42
C HIS A 120 -21.25 -0.15 -15.73
N ASN A 121 -22.49 0.36 -15.69
CA ASN A 121 -23.23 0.69 -16.92
C ASN A 121 -22.76 1.99 -17.56
N TRP A 122 -22.27 2.94 -16.76
CA TRP A 122 -21.83 4.24 -17.28
C TRP A 122 -20.32 4.35 -17.39
N GLY A 123 -19.55 3.36 -16.90
CA GLY A 123 -18.09 3.44 -16.87
C GLY A 123 -17.62 4.52 -15.88
N VAL A 124 -18.18 4.49 -14.67
CA VAL A 124 -17.89 5.46 -13.62
C VAL A 124 -17.24 4.76 -12.44
N SER A 125 -16.04 5.22 -12.08
CA SER A 125 -15.41 4.90 -10.80
C SER A 125 -15.82 5.94 -9.78
N VAL A 126 -16.24 5.52 -8.58
CA VAL A 126 -16.73 6.44 -7.54
C VAL A 126 -15.78 6.44 -6.34
N VAL A 127 -15.41 7.62 -5.86
CA VAL A 127 -14.72 7.86 -4.59
C VAL A 127 -15.63 8.68 -3.70
N LEU A 128 -16.12 8.06 -2.63
CA LEU A 128 -16.91 8.74 -1.61
C LEU A 128 -16.02 9.06 -0.41
N ILE A 129 -15.91 10.33 -0.04
CA ILE A 129 -15.25 10.77 1.17
C ILE A 129 -16.30 10.97 2.26
N THR A 130 -16.10 10.36 3.42
CA THR A 130 -17.08 10.37 4.52
C THR A 130 -16.39 10.38 5.89
N GLN A 131 -17.06 10.90 6.89
CA GLN A 131 -16.64 10.86 8.29
C GLN A 131 -17.12 9.58 8.99
N HIS A 132 -18.22 8.98 8.50
CA HIS A 132 -18.92 7.88 9.17
C HIS A 132 -19.36 6.81 8.17
N LEU A 133 -18.77 5.62 8.23
CA LEU A 133 -19.09 4.51 7.32
C LEU A 133 -20.40 3.78 7.66
N PHE A 134 -20.95 3.99 8.85
CA PHE A 134 -22.11 3.24 9.36
C PHE A 134 -23.42 4.02 9.33
N THR A 135 -23.45 5.18 8.69
CA THR A 135 -24.70 5.89 8.39
C THR A 135 -25.58 5.03 7.48
N ARG A 136 -26.91 5.09 7.68
CA ARG A 136 -27.88 4.20 7.02
C ARG A 136 -27.80 4.29 5.49
N GLU A 137 -27.59 5.49 4.99
CA GLU A 137 -27.52 5.86 3.57
C GLU A 137 -26.33 5.23 2.87
N LEU A 138 -25.28 4.83 3.62
CA LEU A 138 -24.05 4.29 3.06
C LEU A 138 -24.01 2.76 3.04
N ARG A 139 -25.04 2.07 3.53
CA ARG A 139 -25.00 0.60 3.67
C ARG A 139 -24.69 -0.11 2.35
N ILE A 140 -25.41 0.24 1.28
CA ILE A 140 -25.23 -0.39 -0.04
C ILE A 140 -23.91 0.06 -0.65
N ALA A 141 -23.57 1.35 -0.58
CA ALA A 141 -22.30 1.88 -1.06
C ALA A 141 -21.10 1.18 -0.40
N ARG A 142 -21.12 1.01 0.93
CA ARG A 142 -20.08 0.32 1.70
C ARG A 142 -19.96 -1.15 1.29
N ASN A 143 -21.09 -1.85 1.13
CA ASN A 143 -21.08 -3.28 0.80
C ASN A 143 -20.61 -3.55 -0.64
N ASN A 144 -20.83 -2.63 -1.57
CA ASN A 144 -20.41 -2.77 -2.97
C ASN A 144 -19.05 -2.08 -3.25
N ALA A 145 -18.46 -1.39 -2.28
CA ALA A 145 -17.17 -0.74 -2.45
C ALA A 145 -16.04 -1.79 -2.58
N HIS A 146 -15.38 -1.82 -3.73
CA HIS A 146 -14.16 -2.63 -3.92
C HIS A 146 -12.99 -2.22 -3.03
N TYR A 147 -12.96 -0.96 -2.60
CA TYR A 147 -11.87 -0.42 -1.79
C TYR A 147 -12.43 0.44 -0.68
N LEU A 148 -11.92 0.25 0.54
CA LEU A 148 -12.16 1.12 1.68
C LEU A 148 -10.82 1.66 2.17
N VAL A 149 -10.75 2.95 2.49
CA VAL A 149 -9.55 3.57 3.06
C VAL A 149 -9.92 4.11 4.42
N LEU A 150 -9.30 3.58 5.47
CA LEU A 150 -9.50 4.04 6.83
C LEU A 150 -8.33 4.90 7.27
N LEU A 151 -8.59 6.17 7.55
CA LEU A 151 -7.68 7.07 8.21
C LEU A 151 -7.97 7.06 9.71
N ARG A 152 -7.03 7.57 10.50
CA ARG A 152 -7.15 7.59 11.96
C ARG A 152 -8.45 8.26 12.42
N ASN A 153 -9.22 7.55 13.24
CA ASN A 153 -10.44 8.03 13.85
C ASN A 153 -10.53 7.57 15.32
N PRO A 154 -9.97 8.33 16.27
CA PRO A 154 -9.93 7.95 17.68
C PRO A 154 -11.33 7.76 18.30
N ALA A 155 -12.29 8.63 17.95
CA ALA A 155 -13.67 8.53 18.41
C ALA A 155 -14.46 7.40 17.71
N GLY A 156 -13.95 6.89 16.58
CA GLY A 156 -14.59 5.88 15.74
C GLY A 156 -14.14 4.45 16.01
N ALA A 157 -13.50 4.14 17.14
CA ALA A 157 -12.96 2.81 17.42
C ALA A 157 -14.00 1.67 17.25
N LEU A 158 -15.24 1.90 17.69
CA LEU A 158 -16.33 0.93 17.50
C LEU A 158 -16.67 0.73 16.02
N GLN A 159 -16.67 1.80 15.21
CA GLN A 159 -16.91 1.69 13.77
C GLN A 159 -15.84 0.83 13.10
N VAL A 160 -14.57 1.08 13.41
CA VAL A 160 -13.44 0.28 12.89
C VAL A 160 -13.58 -1.18 13.31
N ARG A 161 -13.87 -1.44 14.58
CA ARG A 161 -14.08 -2.81 15.09
C ARG A 161 -15.24 -3.52 14.39
N SER A 162 -16.39 -2.86 14.27
CA SER A 162 -17.57 -3.40 13.60
C SER A 162 -17.29 -3.73 12.13
N LEU A 163 -16.52 -2.88 11.44
CA LEU A 163 -16.10 -3.16 10.07
C LEU A 163 -15.18 -4.39 10.02
N GLY A 164 -14.21 -4.49 10.94
CA GLY A 164 -13.32 -5.64 11.07
C GLY A 164 -14.07 -6.96 11.25
N ILE A 165 -15.13 -6.97 12.08
CA ILE A 165 -15.99 -8.15 12.26
C ILE A 165 -16.68 -8.54 10.95
N GLN A 166 -17.20 -7.56 10.21
CA GLN A 166 -17.92 -7.82 8.96
C GLN A 166 -17.00 -8.31 7.83
N LEU A 167 -15.80 -7.73 7.71
CA LEU A 167 -14.90 -8.02 6.59
C LEU A 167 -13.93 -9.18 6.87
N PHE A 168 -13.59 -9.43 8.14
CA PHE A 168 -12.62 -10.43 8.57
C PHE A 168 -13.20 -11.30 9.71
N PRO A 169 -14.29 -12.04 9.47
CA PRO A 169 -14.90 -12.91 10.48
C PRO A 169 -13.87 -13.93 10.99
N GLY A 170 -13.72 -14.05 12.30
CA GLY A 170 -12.72 -14.90 12.94
C GLY A 170 -11.27 -14.36 12.92
N ALA A 171 -11.02 -13.19 12.30
CA ALA A 171 -9.70 -12.58 12.17
C ALA A 171 -9.66 -11.10 12.62
N LEU A 172 -10.59 -10.70 13.51
CA LEU A 172 -10.70 -9.32 14.00
C LEU A 172 -9.38 -8.77 14.58
N HIS A 173 -8.66 -9.57 15.36
CA HIS A 173 -7.38 -9.14 15.95
C HIS A 173 -6.37 -8.74 14.88
N HIS A 174 -6.25 -9.55 13.82
CA HIS A 174 -5.35 -9.27 12.72
C HIS A 174 -5.72 -7.96 12.01
N PHE A 175 -7.01 -7.71 11.82
CA PHE A 175 -7.51 -6.47 11.22
C PHE A 175 -7.18 -5.24 12.10
N LEU A 176 -7.44 -5.33 13.41
CA LEU A 176 -7.18 -4.23 14.35
C LEU A 176 -5.68 -3.92 14.45
N GLU A 177 -4.82 -4.94 14.56
CA GLU A 177 -3.36 -4.74 14.53
C GLU A 177 -2.89 -4.05 13.24
N ALA A 178 -3.46 -4.43 12.10
CA ALA A 178 -3.14 -3.81 10.82
C ALA A 178 -3.57 -2.34 10.77
N TYR A 179 -4.76 -2.02 11.27
CA TYR A 179 -5.27 -0.65 11.35
C TYR A 179 -4.42 0.21 12.30
N ASP A 180 -4.09 -0.30 13.49
CA ASP A 180 -3.28 0.41 14.48
C ASP A 180 -1.86 0.69 13.95
N ASP A 181 -1.21 -0.29 13.31
CA ASP A 181 0.11 -0.08 12.69
C ASP A 181 0.04 0.91 11.51
N ALA A 182 -0.97 0.77 10.63
CA ALA A 182 -1.12 1.60 9.44
C ALA A 182 -1.48 3.06 9.76
N THR A 183 -2.10 3.32 10.92
CA THR A 183 -2.53 4.64 11.37
C THR A 183 -1.71 5.18 12.56
N ALA A 184 -0.58 4.53 12.89
CA ALA A 184 0.30 4.95 13.96
C ALA A 184 0.87 6.37 13.73
N ASP A 185 1.28 6.66 12.50
CA ASP A 185 1.79 7.96 12.09
C ASP A 185 0.65 8.95 11.73
N PRO A 186 0.85 10.27 11.89
CA PRO A 186 -0.09 11.28 11.40
C PRO A 186 -0.42 11.08 9.92
N PHE A 187 -1.70 11.18 9.58
CA PHE A 187 -2.23 10.94 8.22
C PHE A 187 -1.97 9.52 7.67
N GLY A 188 -1.62 8.57 8.54
CA GLY A 188 -1.57 7.14 8.22
C GLY A 188 -2.96 6.61 7.83
N TYR A 189 -2.96 5.59 6.98
CA TYR A 189 -4.18 5.00 6.44
C TYR A 189 -4.03 3.49 6.23
N LEU A 190 -5.12 2.75 6.41
CA LEU A 190 -5.26 1.36 5.99
C LEU A 190 -6.13 1.30 4.74
N LEU A 191 -5.58 0.83 3.62
CA LEU A 191 -6.35 0.44 2.45
C LEU A 191 -6.81 -1.02 2.61
N ILE A 192 -8.12 -1.21 2.51
CA ILE A 192 -8.80 -2.49 2.52
C ILE A 192 -9.28 -2.77 1.09
N ASP A 193 -8.69 -3.78 0.47
CA ASP A 193 -8.95 -4.23 -0.89
C ASP A 193 -9.94 -5.40 -0.85
N MET A 194 -11.19 -5.07 -1.17
CA MET A 194 -12.32 -6.00 -1.20
C MET A 194 -12.65 -6.50 -2.60
N HIS A 195 -11.85 -6.15 -3.61
CA HIS A 195 -12.10 -6.60 -4.97
C HIS A 195 -12.14 -8.15 -5.05
N PRO A 196 -13.10 -8.76 -5.78
CA PRO A 196 -13.30 -10.21 -5.77
C PRO A 196 -12.09 -11.01 -6.27
N THR A 197 -11.27 -10.43 -7.15
CA THR A 197 -10.05 -11.08 -7.66
C THR A 197 -8.82 -10.89 -6.76
N THR A 198 -8.92 -10.10 -5.69
CA THR A 198 -7.79 -9.83 -4.79
C THR A 198 -7.53 -11.04 -3.89
N ARG A 199 -6.28 -11.50 -3.88
CA ARG A 199 -5.82 -12.60 -3.02
C ARG A 199 -6.00 -12.22 -1.53
N PRO A 200 -6.46 -13.14 -0.66
CA PRO A 200 -6.71 -12.85 0.76
C PRO A 200 -5.53 -12.19 1.49
N LEU A 201 -4.31 -12.65 1.24
CA LEU A 201 -3.09 -12.11 1.85
C LEU A 201 -2.75 -10.68 1.43
N MET A 202 -3.39 -10.15 0.38
CA MET A 202 -3.17 -8.81 -0.15
C MET A 202 -4.30 -7.85 0.25
N ARG A 203 -5.28 -8.26 1.05
CA ARG A 203 -6.47 -7.41 1.30
C ARG A 203 -6.18 -6.18 2.16
N LEU A 204 -5.16 -6.21 3.00
CA LEU A 204 -4.82 -5.11 3.90
C LEU A 204 -3.48 -4.50 3.51
N LYS A 205 -3.48 -3.23 3.09
CA LYS A 205 -2.30 -2.53 2.56
C LYS A 205 -2.16 -1.13 3.17
N THR A 206 -0.94 -0.62 3.21
CA THR A 206 -0.67 0.81 3.37
C THR A 206 0.54 1.21 2.53
N HIS A 207 0.81 2.51 2.44
CA HIS A 207 1.93 3.07 1.67
C HIS A 207 1.91 2.66 0.19
N ILE A 208 0.76 2.85 -0.46
CA ILE A 208 0.54 2.45 -1.86
C ILE A 208 1.11 3.45 -2.88
N TYR A 209 1.54 4.64 -2.45
CA TYR A 209 1.99 5.68 -3.37
C TYR A 209 3.39 5.42 -3.92
N PRO A 210 3.71 5.95 -5.12
CA PRO A 210 5.06 5.91 -5.68
C PRO A 210 6.10 6.44 -4.70
N GLY A 211 7.28 5.80 -4.69
CA GLY A 211 8.36 6.14 -3.77
C GLY A 211 8.13 5.74 -2.32
N GLN A 212 7.12 4.90 -2.04
CA GLN A 212 6.92 4.26 -0.74
C GLN A 212 7.08 2.73 -0.86
N LEU A 213 7.49 2.09 0.24
CA LEU A 213 7.50 0.64 0.32
C LEU A 213 6.12 0.17 0.79
N THR A 214 5.31 -0.33 -0.14
CA THR A 214 3.96 -0.84 0.19
C THR A 214 4.06 -1.94 1.24
N VAL A 215 3.35 -1.73 2.34
CA VAL A 215 3.24 -2.69 3.43
C VAL A 215 1.96 -3.47 3.25
N VAL A 216 2.06 -4.79 3.30
CA VAL A 216 0.92 -5.71 3.23
C VAL A 216 0.81 -6.44 4.56
N TYR A 217 -0.36 -6.37 5.17
CA TYR A 217 -0.66 -7.08 6.43
C TYR A 217 -1.23 -8.45 6.07
N ALA A 218 -0.45 -9.48 6.37
CA ALA A 218 -0.85 -10.87 6.20
C ALA A 218 -1.08 -11.50 7.59
N PRO A 219 -2.06 -12.42 7.72
CA PRO A 219 -2.25 -13.19 8.94
C PRO A 219 -0.96 -13.92 9.31
N ARG A 220 -0.66 -14.01 10.61
CA ARG A 220 0.42 -14.90 11.06
C ARG A 220 0.00 -16.33 10.72
N ALA A 221 0.85 -17.07 10.00
CA ALA A 221 0.69 -18.51 9.91
C ALA A 221 0.69 -19.05 11.34
N SER A 222 -0.34 -19.81 11.72
CA SER A 222 -0.33 -20.50 12.99
C SER A 222 0.90 -21.39 13.02
N ALA A 223 1.72 -21.28 14.07
CA ALA A 223 2.90 -22.11 14.28
C ALA A 223 2.56 -23.60 14.51
N ALA A 224 1.32 -24.02 14.29
CA ALA A 224 0.76 -25.32 14.65
C ALA A 224 0.96 -26.42 13.59
N THR A 225 1.64 -26.15 12.46
CA THR A 225 1.81 -27.17 11.39
C THR A 225 3.27 -27.60 11.16
N VAL A 226 4.23 -27.16 11.99
CA VAL A 226 5.66 -27.54 11.84
C VAL A 226 6.14 -28.50 12.95
N ALA A 227 5.30 -28.86 13.91
CA ALA A 227 5.68 -29.74 15.02
C ALA A 227 4.89 -31.05 15.02
N THR A 228 5.04 -31.88 13.99
CA THR A 228 4.77 -33.32 14.12
C THR A 228 5.51 -34.09 13.03
N THR A 229 6.82 -34.24 13.18
CA THR A 229 7.56 -35.32 12.52
C THR A 229 8.72 -35.75 13.40
N SER A 230 8.38 -36.29 14.57
CA SER A 230 9.27 -37.17 15.31
C SER A 230 8.52 -37.83 16.47
N ILE A 231 8.49 -39.16 16.42
CA ILE A 231 8.29 -40.12 17.52
C ILE A 231 6.84 -40.66 17.68
N SER A 232 6.71 -41.93 17.26
CA SER A 232 5.75 -42.97 17.64
C SER A 232 5.45 -43.00 19.15
N SER A 233 4.27 -43.34 19.67
CA SER A 233 3.59 -44.63 19.52
C SER A 233 2.20 -44.64 20.21
N SER A 234 1.41 -45.65 19.86
CA SER A 234 0.30 -46.30 20.61
C SER A 234 -1.07 -45.61 20.78
N SER A 235 -2.02 -46.14 19.98
CA SER A 235 -3.30 -46.74 20.41
C SER A 235 -4.40 -45.86 21.05
N SER A 236 -5.48 -45.61 20.30
CA SER A 236 -6.80 -46.28 20.46
C SER A 236 -7.95 -45.52 19.78
N LYS A 237 -8.69 -46.22 18.91
CA LYS A 237 -10.16 -46.26 18.66
C LYS A 237 -10.98 -45.04 19.15
N THR A 238 -11.94 -44.43 18.43
CA THR A 238 -12.96 -44.94 17.50
C THR A 238 -13.79 -43.77 16.93
N ASN A 239 -14.24 -43.90 15.67
CA ASN A 239 -15.47 -43.39 15.03
C ASN A 239 -15.96 -41.94 15.23
N ARG A 240 -15.81 -41.13 14.17
CA ARG A 240 -16.95 -40.54 13.40
C ARG A 240 -16.46 -40.02 12.03
N LEU A 241 -16.52 -40.89 11.03
CA LEU A 241 -16.80 -40.52 9.63
C LEU A 241 -18.30 -40.14 9.60
N GLN A 242 -18.83 -39.17 8.87
CA GLN A 242 -18.64 -38.81 7.48
C GLN A 242 -19.10 -37.35 7.30
N ASN A 243 -18.32 -36.52 6.61
CA ASN A 243 -18.77 -35.51 5.64
C ASN A 243 -17.62 -34.54 5.35
N GLN A 244 -16.75 -34.92 4.41
CA GLN A 244 -15.98 -34.02 3.54
C GLN A 244 -15.12 -34.87 2.60
N GLN A 245 -15.67 -35.22 1.45
CA GLN A 245 -14.89 -35.58 0.27
C GLN A 245 -15.32 -34.67 -0.86
N GLN A 246 -14.55 -33.61 -1.08
CA GLN A 246 -14.12 -33.09 -2.39
C GLN A 246 -13.43 -31.74 -2.19
N GLN A 247 -12.17 -31.79 -1.74
CA GLN A 247 -11.18 -30.79 -2.15
C GLN A 247 -9.93 -31.56 -2.57
N GLN A 248 -9.66 -31.49 -3.86
CA GLN A 248 -8.50 -32.09 -4.51
C GLN A 248 -7.22 -31.55 -3.89
N GLN A 249 -6.36 -32.49 -3.53
CA GLN A 249 -5.04 -32.28 -2.96
C GLN A 249 -4.14 -31.56 -3.99
N GLN A 250 -3.76 -30.32 -3.70
CA GLN A 250 -2.53 -29.76 -4.27
C GLN A 250 -1.35 -30.22 -3.41
N PRO A 251 -0.23 -30.66 -4.01
CA PRO A 251 0.91 -31.13 -3.24
C PRO A 251 1.52 -29.98 -2.42
N PRO A 252 2.15 -30.29 -1.26
CA PRO A 252 2.67 -29.28 -0.35
C PRO A 252 3.68 -28.37 -1.04
N GLN A 253 3.38 -27.06 -1.08
CA GLN A 253 4.28 -26.07 -1.66
C GLN A 253 5.55 -25.99 -0.81
N LYS A 254 6.66 -26.55 -1.31
CA LYS A 254 8.03 -26.31 -0.81
C LYS A 254 8.26 -24.81 -0.68
N HIS A 255 8.58 -24.35 0.52
CA HIS A 255 8.97 -22.96 0.80
C HIS A 255 10.07 -22.50 -0.17
N LYS A 256 9.72 -21.60 -1.08
CA LYS A 256 10.70 -20.95 -1.97
C LYS A 256 11.57 -20.02 -1.12
N GLY A 257 12.88 -20.30 -1.06
CA GLY A 257 13.88 -19.51 -0.34
C GLY A 257 13.94 -18.03 -0.75
N PRO A 258 14.81 -17.22 -0.10
CA PRO A 258 14.82 -15.76 -0.23
C PRO A 258 14.81 -15.27 -1.66
N ARG A 259 13.86 -14.38 -1.96
CA ARG A 259 13.83 -13.66 -3.23
C ARG A 259 14.08 -12.18 -2.94
N PRO A 260 15.32 -11.68 -3.10
CA PRO A 260 15.57 -10.24 -3.17
C PRO A 260 14.66 -9.64 -4.26
N SER A 261 13.99 -8.52 -3.96
CA SER A 261 13.10 -7.86 -4.93
C SER A 261 13.88 -7.42 -6.17
N LYS A 262 13.17 -7.20 -7.28
CA LYS A 262 13.75 -6.65 -8.51
C LYS A 262 14.41 -5.28 -8.26
N TYR A 263 13.95 -4.53 -7.26
CA TYR A 263 14.49 -3.22 -6.89
C TYR A 263 15.91 -3.31 -6.29
N ILE A 264 16.16 -4.28 -5.41
CA ILE A 264 17.51 -4.52 -4.86
C ILE A 264 18.49 -4.90 -5.99
N SER A 265 18.03 -5.68 -6.98
CA SER A 265 18.87 -6.08 -8.11
C SER A 265 19.23 -4.91 -9.02
N ARG A 266 18.33 -3.93 -9.22
CA ARG A 266 18.60 -2.72 -10.01
C ARG A 266 19.59 -1.77 -9.35
N ASN A 267 19.72 -1.82 -8.03
CA ASN A 267 20.55 -0.90 -7.25
C ASN A 267 21.86 -1.54 -6.75
N LEU A 268 22.39 -2.55 -7.46
CA LEU A 268 23.57 -3.32 -7.04
C LEU A 268 24.82 -2.47 -6.80
N ASP A 269 25.10 -1.49 -7.65
CA ASP A 269 26.31 -0.68 -7.53
C ASP A 269 26.29 0.21 -6.28
N PHE A 270 25.11 0.69 -5.90
CA PHE A 270 24.91 1.37 -4.63
C PHE A 270 25.25 0.45 -3.44
N PHE A 271 24.81 -0.81 -3.48
CA PHE A 271 25.15 -1.80 -2.44
C PHE A 271 26.64 -2.14 -2.42
N LYS A 272 27.31 -2.27 -3.58
CA LYS A 272 28.77 -2.48 -3.67
C LYS A 272 29.56 -1.32 -3.07
N LEU A 273 29.11 -0.08 -3.28
CA LEU A 273 29.76 1.10 -2.70
C LEU A 273 29.55 1.17 -1.18
N LEU A 274 28.35 0.83 -0.71
CA LEU A 274 28.04 0.79 0.72
C LEU A 274 28.79 -0.33 1.46
N SER A 275 28.96 -1.51 0.86
CA SER A 275 29.68 -2.62 1.53
C SER A 275 31.16 -2.29 1.78
N LYS A 276 31.74 -1.33 1.04
CA LYS A 276 33.10 -0.81 1.27
C LYS A 276 33.17 0.20 2.42
N CYS A 277 32.04 0.71 2.90
CA CYS A 277 31.99 1.72 3.95
C CYS A 277 32.09 1.09 5.35
N ARG A 278 33.25 1.25 5.99
CA ARG A 278 33.55 0.64 7.31
C ARG A 278 33.10 1.47 8.52
N SER A 279 32.67 2.72 8.35
CA SER A 279 32.30 3.60 9.47
C SER A 279 31.16 4.55 9.11
N ALA A 280 30.19 4.67 10.01
CA ALA A 280 29.06 5.61 9.87
C ALA A 280 29.50 7.08 9.96
N ARG A 281 30.69 7.36 10.53
CA ARG A 281 31.28 8.70 10.59
C ARG A 281 32.11 9.04 9.35
N GLY A 282 32.43 8.05 8.51
CA GLY A 282 33.25 8.22 7.33
C GLY A 282 32.65 9.20 6.32
N ARG A 283 33.50 10.05 5.73
CA ARG A 283 33.10 11.05 4.73
C ARG A 283 32.44 10.40 3.50
N ALA A 284 32.98 9.28 3.04
CA ALA A 284 32.45 8.50 1.92
C ALA A 284 31.04 7.96 2.20
N TYR A 285 30.82 7.33 3.36
CA TYR A 285 29.51 6.83 3.77
C TYR A 285 28.46 7.95 3.82
N ARG A 286 28.78 9.06 4.49
CA ARG A 286 27.85 10.19 4.62
C ARG A 286 27.53 10.83 3.27
N LYS A 287 28.50 10.94 2.37
CA LYS A 287 28.28 11.43 1.00
C LYS A 287 27.32 10.51 0.24
N LEU A 288 27.55 9.19 0.28
CA LEU A 288 26.68 8.20 -0.37
C LEU A 288 25.26 8.25 0.18
N VAL A 289 25.06 8.24 1.50
CA VAL A 289 23.71 8.26 2.10
C VAL A 289 22.97 9.58 1.84
N ARG A 290 23.68 10.73 1.81
CA ARG A 290 23.07 12.03 1.49
C ARG A 290 22.62 12.13 0.04
N SER A 291 23.43 11.61 -0.88
CA SER A 291 23.15 11.63 -2.33
C SER A 291 22.26 10.47 -2.80
N ALA A 292 22.03 9.46 -1.95
CA ALA A 292 21.21 8.31 -2.31
C ALA A 292 19.76 8.69 -2.65
N THR A 293 19.21 8.07 -3.68
CA THR A 293 17.81 8.25 -4.09
C THR A 293 16.85 7.65 -3.06
N GLY A 294 15.57 8.05 -3.10
CA GLY A 294 14.55 7.46 -2.23
C GLY A 294 14.44 5.93 -2.42
N GLU A 295 14.53 5.46 -3.66
CA GLU A 295 14.51 4.03 -4.01
C GLU A 295 15.70 3.28 -3.40
N GLN A 296 16.91 3.80 -3.52
CA GLN A 296 18.12 3.21 -2.96
C GLN A 296 18.04 3.06 -1.44
N LEU A 297 17.50 4.08 -0.77
CA LEU A 297 17.31 4.06 0.68
C LEU A 297 16.22 3.07 1.11
N LEU A 298 15.12 2.96 0.35
CA LEU A 298 14.08 1.97 0.61
C LEU A 298 14.56 0.53 0.36
N CYS A 299 15.51 0.30 -0.56
CA CYS A 299 16.15 -1.01 -0.72
C CYS A 299 16.91 -1.43 0.54
N LEU A 300 17.52 -0.49 1.28
CA LEU A 300 18.15 -0.77 2.57
C LEU A 300 17.14 -1.09 3.66
N VAL A 301 15.99 -0.41 3.67
CA VAL A 301 14.87 -0.71 4.58
C VAL A 301 14.34 -2.11 4.29
N GLU A 302 14.11 -2.46 3.02
CA GLU A 302 13.69 -3.80 2.60
C GLU A 302 14.71 -4.87 3.03
N SER A 303 16.01 -4.57 2.86
CA SER A 303 17.10 -5.45 3.28
C SER A 303 17.08 -5.72 4.79
N ALA A 304 16.93 -4.66 5.60
CA ALA A 304 16.81 -4.78 7.04
C ALA A 304 15.56 -5.56 7.47
N LEU A 305 14.43 -5.37 6.77
CA LEU A 305 13.18 -6.10 7.04
C LEU A 305 13.33 -7.60 6.73
N ASN A 306 13.96 -7.95 5.61
CA ASN A 306 14.21 -9.33 5.22
C ASN A 306 15.15 -10.04 6.20
N ILE A 307 16.13 -9.30 6.74
CA ILE A 307 17.01 -9.78 7.82
C ILE A 307 16.23 -10.05 9.11
N LEU A 308 15.40 -9.09 9.57
CA LEU A 308 14.61 -9.28 10.80
C LEU A 308 13.60 -10.42 10.70
N ARG A 309 13.11 -10.73 9.49
CA ARG A 309 12.18 -11.84 9.24
C ARG A 309 12.90 -13.18 8.99
N SER A 310 14.20 -13.26 9.26
CA SER A 310 15.04 -14.45 9.04
C SER A 310 14.97 -15.00 7.62
N ARG A 311 14.72 -14.12 6.63
CA ARG A 311 14.67 -14.49 5.21
C ARG A 311 16.06 -14.49 4.58
N VAL A 312 17.02 -13.79 5.17
CA VAL A 312 18.41 -13.70 4.70
C VAL A 312 19.27 -14.60 5.59
N PRO A 313 19.93 -15.66 5.05
CA PRO A 313 20.89 -16.45 5.82
C PRO A 313 22.10 -15.57 6.18
N LEU A 314 22.31 -15.35 7.48
CA LEU A 314 23.41 -14.53 8.00
C LEU A 314 24.56 -15.43 8.46
N ARG A 315 25.80 -15.03 8.14
CA ARG A 315 27.03 -15.61 8.69
C ARG A 315 27.33 -14.99 10.06
N GLY A 316 28.03 -15.71 10.95
CA GLY A 316 28.27 -15.30 12.35
C GLY A 316 28.69 -13.84 12.52
N LYS A 317 29.72 -13.38 11.81
CA LYS A 317 30.21 -11.98 11.88
C LYS A 317 29.15 -10.94 11.49
N HIS A 318 28.29 -11.23 10.51
CA HIS A 318 27.19 -10.33 10.14
C HIS A 318 26.10 -10.31 11.22
N LEU A 319 25.80 -11.48 11.79
CA LEU A 319 24.80 -11.60 12.84
C LEU A 319 25.21 -10.83 14.10
N ASP A 320 26.47 -10.92 14.51
CA ASP A 320 26.98 -10.22 15.69
C ASP A 320 26.97 -8.71 15.50
N GLY A 321 27.40 -8.22 14.33
CA GLY A 321 27.32 -6.80 13.98
C GLY A 321 25.88 -6.28 13.93
N LEU A 322 24.94 -7.07 13.42
CA LEU A 322 23.53 -6.69 13.33
C LEU A 322 22.86 -6.70 14.71
N ARG A 323 23.22 -7.66 15.57
CA ARG A 323 22.77 -7.73 16.97
C ARG A 323 23.23 -6.52 17.77
N ALA A 324 24.50 -6.13 17.65
CA ALA A 324 25.05 -4.94 18.28
C ALA A 324 24.33 -3.64 17.85
N GLN A 325 23.66 -3.67 16.69
CA GLN A 325 22.91 -2.54 16.14
C GLN A 325 21.41 -2.79 16.06
N ALA A 326 20.86 -3.75 16.83
CA ALA A 326 19.47 -4.18 16.70
C ALA A 326 18.46 -3.03 16.85
N GLN A 327 18.72 -2.05 17.72
CA GLN A 327 17.88 -0.85 17.85
C GLN A 327 17.85 -0.02 16.57
N HIS A 328 19.00 0.17 15.91
CA HIS A 328 19.10 0.91 14.65
C HIS A 328 18.47 0.13 13.49
N VAL A 329 18.61 -1.20 13.46
CA VAL A 329 17.92 -2.07 12.49
C VAL A 329 16.40 -1.92 12.63
N ARG A 330 15.87 -2.01 13.85
CA ARG A 330 14.44 -1.82 14.12
C ARG A 330 13.96 -0.41 13.77
N ALA A 331 14.75 0.62 14.10
CA ALA A 331 14.44 1.99 13.74
C ALA A 331 14.38 2.18 12.22
N LEU A 332 15.34 1.62 11.48
CA LEU A 332 15.38 1.67 10.02
C LEU A 332 14.17 0.97 9.39
N VAL A 333 13.79 -0.20 9.91
CA VAL A 333 12.64 -0.98 9.41
C VAL A 333 11.31 -0.28 9.65
N ARG A 334 11.21 0.55 10.69
CA ARG A 334 10.04 1.38 10.95
C ARG A 334 9.92 2.57 10.00
N THR A 335 11.00 2.95 9.31
CA THR A 335 10.93 4.05 8.34
C THR A 335 10.09 3.65 7.13
N ARG A 336 9.22 4.57 6.68
CA ARG A 336 8.27 4.36 5.58
C ARG A 336 8.57 5.24 4.35
N SER A 337 9.67 5.99 4.37
CA SER A 337 10.09 6.89 3.30
C SER A 337 11.61 6.96 3.20
N GLY A 338 12.12 7.28 2.01
CA GLY A 338 13.55 7.52 1.81
C GLY A 338 14.10 8.62 2.73
N HIS A 339 13.33 9.68 2.98
CA HIS A 339 13.74 10.75 3.90
C HIS A 339 13.89 10.24 5.34
N GLY A 340 12.94 9.44 5.83
CA GLY A 340 13.02 8.82 7.15
C GLY A 340 14.22 7.87 7.27
N ALA A 341 14.43 7.01 6.27
CA ALA A 341 15.58 6.12 6.20
C ALA A 341 16.90 6.88 6.23
N ARG A 342 17.03 7.96 5.43
CA ARG A 342 18.21 8.83 5.42
C ARG A 342 18.50 9.41 6.81
N ARG A 343 17.47 9.89 7.50
CA ARG A 343 17.59 10.48 8.84
C ARG A 343 18.11 9.46 9.85
N VAL A 344 17.58 8.23 9.85
CA VAL A 344 18.04 7.15 10.74
C VAL A 344 19.49 6.78 10.44
N LEU A 345 19.85 6.61 9.16
CA LEU A 345 21.20 6.21 8.75
C LEU A 345 22.28 7.28 9.02
N LEU A 346 21.93 8.56 8.95
CA LEU A 346 22.87 9.67 9.23
C LEU A 346 22.98 10.02 10.72
N ARG A 347 21.93 9.78 11.51
CA ARG A 347 21.94 9.99 12.97
C ARG A 347 22.62 8.84 13.74
N GLN A 348 22.90 7.73 13.07
CA GLN A 348 23.59 6.59 13.69
C GLN A 348 24.95 7.03 14.26
N GLN A 349 25.09 6.95 15.58
CA GLN A 349 26.37 7.09 16.25
C GLN A 349 26.92 5.70 16.57
N THR A 350 27.93 5.27 15.82
CA THR A 350 28.67 4.04 16.13
C THR A 350 29.89 4.35 16.98
N GLY A 351 30.21 3.47 17.94
CA GLY A 351 31.49 3.47 18.65
C GLY A 351 32.66 3.18 17.71
N ARG A 352 33.90 3.43 18.17
CA ARG A 352 35.11 3.07 17.40
C ARG A 352 35.07 1.56 17.06
N GLY A 353 35.35 1.21 15.81
CA GLY A 353 35.41 -0.18 15.34
C GLY A 353 34.08 -0.81 14.91
N VAL A 354 32.92 -0.17 15.16
CA VAL A 354 31.62 -0.72 14.75
C VAL A 354 31.27 -0.29 13.31
N PRO A 355 30.97 -1.24 12.39
CA PRO A 355 30.63 -0.94 11.00
C PRO A 355 29.39 -0.07 10.84
N ALA A 356 29.29 0.67 9.73
CA ALA A 356 28.07 1.39 9.38
C ALA A 356 26.91 0.42 9.12
N LEU A 357 25.70 0.72 9.62
CA LEU A 357 24.55 -0.18 9.46
C LEU A 357 24.27 -0.47 7.98
N ALA A 358 24.24 0.56 7.13
CA ALA A 358 23.97 0.35 5.71
C ALA A 358 25.05 -0.48 5.01
N GLY A 359 26.31 -0.35 5.44
CA GLY A 359 27.41 -1.17 4.91
C GLY A 359 27.29 -2.64 5.33
N LEU A 360 26.90 -2.88 6.59
CA LEU A 360 26.64 -4.21 7.13
C LEU A 360 25.43 -4.90 6.48
N LEU A 361 24.35 -4.14 6.25
CA LEU A 361 23.18 -4.62 5.50
C LEU A 361 23.57 -4.94 4.06
N ALA A 362 24.34 -4.07 3.42
CA ALA A 362 24.79 -4.28 2.06
C ALA A 362 25.69 -5.51 1.94
N SER A 363 26.66 -5.70 2.83
CA SER A 363 27.55 -6.87 2.81
C SER A 363 26.82 -8.19 3.07
N ALA A 364 25.73 -8.17 3.85
CA ALA A 364 24.90 -9.34 4.09
C ALA A 364 24.03 -9.72 2.88
N VAL A 365 23.50 -8.74 2.15
CA VAL A 365 22.57 -8.97 1.04
C VAL A 365 23.27 -9.19 -0.30
N LEU A 366 24.42 -8.54 -0.54
CA LEU A 366 25.12 -8.57 -1.83
C LEU A 366 25.42 -10.00 -2.35
N PRO A 367 25.94 -10.95 -1.55
CA PRO A 367 26.25 -12.30 -2.03
C PRO A 367 25.00 -13.04 -2.53
N LEU A 368 23.85 -12.85 -1.87
CA LEU A 368 22.59 -13.51 -2.23
C LEU A 368 22.00 -13.00 -3.54
N VAL A 369 22.21 -11.71 -3.84
CA VAL A 369 21.77 -11.10 -5.09
C VAL A 369 22.65 -11.57 -6.25
N VAL A 370 23.97 -11.63 -6.04
CA VAL A 370 24.95 -12.09 -7.04
C VAL A 370 24.72 -13.57 -7.38
N ASP A 371 24.55 -14.44 -6.39
CA ASP A 371 24.28 -15.88 -6.60
C ASP A 371 23.01 -16.10 -7.43
N LYS A 372 22.00 -15.23 -7.29
CA LYS A 372 20.76 -15.29 -8.08
C LYS A 372 20.96 -14.84 -9.52
N LEU A 373 21.77 -13.80 -9.75
CA LEU A 373 22.07 -13.35 -11.12
C LEU A 373 22.84 -14.41 -11.89
N ILE A 374 23.80 -15.09 -11.26
CA ILE A 374 24.57 -16.18 -11.85
C ILE A 374 23.67 -17.38 -12.17
N LYS A 375 22.78 -17.78 -11.26
CA LYS A 375 21.84 -18.91 -11.47
C LYS A 375 20.75 -18.64 -12.51
N ASN A 376 20.46 -17.37 -12.81
CA ASN A 376 19.44 -16.98 -13.78
C ASN A 376 20.01 -16.65 -15.18
N GLN A 377 21.31 -16.80 -15.42
CA GLN A 377 21.82 -16.75 -16.79
C GLN A 377 21.36 -18.01 -17.54
N PRO A 378 20.78 -17.88 -18.75
CA PRO A 378 20.47 -19.04 -19.57
C PRO A 378 21.77 -19.81 -19.80
N LYS A 379 21.78 -21.11 -19.47
CA LYS A 379 22.85 -22.00 -19.89
C LYS A 379 22.88 -21.92 -21.41
N GLN A 380 23.92 -21.32 -21.97
CA GLN A 380 24.25 -21.53 -23.39
C GLN A 380 24.62 -23.01 -23.51
N GLN A 381 23.70 -23.78 -24.08
CA GLN A 381 23.94 -25.08 -24.68
C GLN A 381 23.56 -24.97 -26.15
#